data_AF-A0A521CEI9-F1
#
_entry.id   AF-A0A521CEI9-F1
#
_cell.length_a   1.000
_cell.length_b   1.000
_cell.length_c   1.000
_cell.angle_alpha   90.00
_cell.angle_beta   90.00
_cell.angle_gamma   90.00
#
_symmetry.space_group_name_H-M   'P 1'
#
loop_
_entity.id
_entity.type
_entity.pdbx_description
1 polymer ?
#
loop_
_entity_poly.entity_id
_entity_poly.type
_entity_poly.pdbx_seq_one_letter_code
_entity_poly.pdbx_strand_id
1 'polypeptide(L)'
;MNVVENWNSANHFIFFGRSGEITKNQPEEQEIAILCLHLLQNCLVYMNTLKIQHLLKEKSWRETMTPEDFRALSPLIYSHINPYGEFNVDLTQRLAL
;
A
#
# COMPACT_ATOMS: atom_id res chain seq x y z
N MET A 1 -16.09 -7.89 1.76
CA MET A 1 -14.64 -8.17 1.81
C MET A 1 -14.20 -8.04 3.25
N ASN A 2 -13.62 -9.09 3.82
CA ASN A 2 -13.23 -9.11 5.23
C ASN A 2 -11.91 -8.35 5.45
N VAL A 3 -11.68 -7.77 6.64
CA VAL A 3 -10.45 -6.98 6.94
C VAL A 3 -9.18 -7.82 6.70
N VAL A 4 -9.26 -9.11 7.01
CA VAL A 4 -8.18 -10.09 6.80
C VAL A 4 -7.89 -10.34 5.31
N GLU A 5 -8.92 -10.35 4.46
CA GLU A 5 -8.75 -10.52 3.00
C GLU A 5 -8.09 -9.29 2.38
N ASN A 6 -8.51 -8.10 2.83
CA ASN A 6 -7.91 -6.85 2.39
C ASN A 6 -6.44 -6.73 2.85
N TRP A 7 -6.14 -7.22 4.06
CA TRP A 7 -4.79 -7.30 4.60
C TRP A 7 -3.89 -8.27 3.80
N ASN A 8 -4.37 -9.48 3.51
CA ASN A 8 -3.64 -10.44 2.69
C ASN A 8 -3.37 -9.92 1.27
N SER A 9 -4.34 -9.21 0.68
CA SER A 9 -4.18 -8.63 -0.65
C SER A 9 -3.17 -7.47 -0.66
N ALA A 10 -3.15 -6.65 0.38
CA ALA A 10 -2.13 -5.60 0.56
C ALA A 10 -0.72 -6.18 0.70
N ASN A 11 -0.57 -7.32 1.37
CA ASN A 11 0.73 -7.99 1.53
C ASN A 11 1.27 -8.48 0.19
N HIS A 12 0.40 -9.09 -0.61
CA HIS A 12 0.75 -9.54 -1.96
C HIS A 12 1.09 -8.36 -2.88
N PHE A 13 0.46 -7.20 -2.68
CA PHE A 13 0.77 -5.98 -3.41
C PHE A 13 2.16 -5.42 -3.06
N ILE A 14 2.53 -5.41 -1.77
CA ILE A 14 3.84 -4.90 -1.32
C ILE A 14 4.98 -5.84 -1.76
N PHE A 15 4.76 -7.15 -1.76
CA PHE A 15 5.75 -8.16 -2.16
C PHE A 15 5.73 -8.45 -3.68
N PHE A 16 5.62 -7.41 -4.49
CA PHE A 16 5.43 -7.52 -5.94
C PHE A 16 6.62 -8.20 -6.69
N GLY A 17 7.81 -8.28 -6.09
CA GLY A 17 8.98 -8.97 -6.69
C GLY A 17 8.97 -10.49 -6.46
N ARG A 18 8.96 -11.28 -7.55
CA ARG A 18 8.94 -12.77 -7.55
C ARG A 18 7.74 -13.41 -6.81
N SER A 19 6.54 -12.84 -6.93
CA SER A 19 5.30 -13.48 -6.45
C SER A 19 5.25 -13.85 -4.96
N GLY A 20 5.99 -13.18 -4.07
CA GLY A 20 6.01 -13.58 -2.66
C GLY A 20 7.04 -14.66 -2.30
N GLU A 21 7.72 -15.27 -3.27
CA GLU A 21 8.56 -16.43 -3.01
C GLU A 21 9.99 -16.04 -2.63
N ILE A 22 10.32 -16.24 -1.36
CA ILE A 22 11.71 -16.28 -0.90
C ILE A 22 12.27 -17.64 -1.31
N THR A 23 12.76 -17.71 -2.54
CA THR A 23 13.18 -18.96 -3.21
C THR A 23 14.43 -19.61 -2.58
N LYS A 24 15.02 -19.01 -1.55
CA LYS A 24 16.21 -19.52 -0.88
C LYS A 24 15.86 -20.03 0.51
N ASN A 25 16.32 -21.24 0.84
CA ASN A 25 16.38 -21.80 2.20
C ASN A 25 17.42 -21.04 3.04
N GLN A 26 17.21 -19.74 3.23
CA GLN A 26 18.05 -18.85 4.03
C GLN A 26 17.14 -18.14 5.02
N PRO A 27 16.94 -18.70 6.22
CA PRO A 27 16.01 -18.18 7.22
C PRO A 27 16.27 -16.71 7.59
N GLU A 28 17.53 -16.27 7.60
CA GLU A 28 17.91 -14.88 7.86
C GLU A 28 17.39 -13.92 6.77
N GLU A 29 17.49 -14.30 5.49
CA GLU A 29 16.91 -13.51 4.39
C GLU A 29 15.37 -13.46 4.47
N GLN A 30 14.75 -14.56 4.94
CA GLN A 30 13.30 -14.63 5.16
C GLN A 30 12.84 -13.70 6.27
N GLU A 31 13.56 -13.69 7.39
CA GLU A 31 13.27 -12.83 8.52
C GLU A 31 13.36 -11.35 8.14
N ILE A 32 14.42 -10.94 7.44
CA ILE A 32 14.59 -9.56 6.96
C ILE A 32 13.44 -9.17 6.04
N ALA A 33 13.05 -10.04 5.09
CA ALA A 33 11.97 -9.76 4.16
C ALA A 33 10.62 -9.58 4.88
N ILE A 34 10.31 -10.40 5.88
CA ILE A 34 9.10 -10.29 6.71
C ILE A 34 9.12 -8.98 7.52
N LEU A 35 10.26 -8.61 8.12
CA LEU A 35 10.41 -7.36 8.86
C LEU A 35 10.23 -6.14 7.95
N CYS A 36 10.84 -6.15 6.76
CA CYS A 36 10.64 -5.10 5.76
C CYS A 36 9.18 -4.99 5.31
N LEU A 37 8.51 -6.12 5.10
CA LEU A 37 7.08 -6.16 4.76
C LEU A 37 6.23 -5.50 5.85
N HIS A 38 6.46 -5.86 7.12
CA HIS A 38 5.75 -5.25 8.25
C HIS A 38 6.02 -3.76 8.37
N LEU A 39 7.26 -3.32 8.14
CA LEU A 39 7.58 -1.89 8.12
C LEU A 39 6.79 -1.15 7.04
N LEU A 40 6.75 -1.68 5.82
CA LEU A 40 6.02 -1.08 4.70
C LEU A 40 4.50 -1.06 4.94
N GLN A 41 3.93 -2.12 5.51
CA GLN A 41 2.53 -2.14 5.94
C GLN A 41 2.23 -1.02 6.95
N ASN A 42 3.08 -0.85 7.96
CA ASN A 42 2.92 0.21 8.95
C ASN A 42 3.03 1.60 8.32
N CYS A 43 3.97 1.80 7.40
CA CYS A 43 4.09 3.04 6.65
C CYS A 43 2.83 3.33 5.82
N LEU A 44 2.27 2.34 5.13
CA LEU A 44 1.04 2.47 4.35
C LEU A 44 -0.14 2.89 5.23
N VAL A 45 -0.35 2.18 6.34
CA VAL A 45 -1.43 2.48 7.30
C VAL A 45 -1.27 3.89 7.86
N TYR A 46 -0.04 4.28 8.21
CA TYR A 46 0.24 5.60 8.77
C TYR A 46 -0.05 6.71 7.75
N MET A 47 0.47 6.59 6.53
CA MET A 47 0.22 7.57 5.46
C MET A 47 -1.26 7.69 5.12
N ASN A 48 -1.96 6.57 5.02
CA ASN A 48 -3.39 6.58 4.74
C ASN A 48 -4.20 7.22 5.87
N THR A 49 -3.82 6.97 7.12
CA THR A 49 -4.44 7.62 8.28
C THR A 49 -4.27 9.14 8.21
N LEU A 50 -3.07 9.63 7.91
CA LEU A 50 -2.83 11.07 7.76
C LEU A 50 -3.64 11.67 6.61
N LYS A 51 -3.72 10.98 5.47
CA LYS A 51 -4.51 11.44 4.31
C LYS A 51 -6.00 11.51 4.62
N ILE A 52 -6.56 10.49 5.28
CA ILE A 52 -7.95 10.48 5.72
C ILE A 52 -8.20 11.63 6.70
N GLN A 53 -7.34 11.79 7.71
CA GLN A 53 -7.45 12.89 8.66
C GLN A 53 -7.38 14.27 7.99
N HIS A 54 -6.55 14.42 6.95
CA HIS A 54 -6.45 15.65 6.17
C HIS A 54 -7.75 15.93 5.41
N LEU A 55 -8.26 14.96 4.66
CA LEU A 55 -9.53 15.10 3.91
C LEU A 55 -10.70 15.41 4.85
N LEU A 56 -10.77 14.75 6.00
CA LEU A 56 -11.79 14.99 7.01
C LEU A 56 -11.65 16.34 7.73
N LYS A 57 -10.62 17.15 7.48
CA LYS A 57 -10.58 18.56 7.94
C LYS A 57 -11.39 19.47 7.03
N GLU A 58 -11.62 19.08 5.78
CA GLU A 58 -12.40 19.87 4.83
C GLU A 58 -13.89 19.78 5.16
N LYS A 59 -14.55 20.94 5.19
CA LYS A 59 -15.97 21.06 5.57
C LYS A 59 -16.89 20.28 4.64
N SER A 60 -16.59 20.27 3.34
CA SER A 60 -17.31 19.52 2.30
C SER A 60 -17.43 18.03 2.64
N TRP A 61 -16.32 17.39 3.00
CA TRP A 61 -16.29 15.97 3.35
C TRP A 61 -17.02 15.69 4.66
N ARG A 62 -16.84 16.54 5.69
CA ARG A 62 -17.56 16.38 6.97
C ARG A 62 -19.07 16.45 6.83
N GLU A 63 -19.57 17.33 5.98
CA GLU A 63 -21.01 17.53 5.78
C GLU A 63 -21.63 16.47 4.86
N THR A 64 -20.82 15.84 4.01
CA THR A 64 -21.28 14.80 3.08
C THR A 64 -21.32 13.41 3.73
N MET A 65 -20.42 13.11 4.66
CA MET A 65 -20.31 11.78 5.24
C MET A 65 -21.43 11.46 6.23
N THR A 66 -21.96 10.24 6.12
CA THR A 66 -22.92 9.66 7.07
C THR A 66 -22.19 8.89 8.18
N PRO A 67 -22.86 8.60 9.32
CA PRO A 67 -22.29 7.75 10.36
C PRO A 67 -21.82 6.38 9.85
N GLU A 68 -22.50 5.83 8.84
CA GLU A 68 -22.15 4.57 8.17
C GLU A 68 -20.82 4.70 7.45
N ASP A 69 -20.59 5.80 6.73
CA ASP A 69 -19.34 6.06 6.01
C ASP A 69 -18.15 6.17 6.96
N PHE A 70 -18.32 6.87 8.09
CA PHE A 70 -17.28 6.98 9.11
C PHE A 70 -16.90 5.62 9.70
N ARG A 71 -17.86 4.70 9.87
CA ARG A 71 -17.58 3.33 10.34
C ARG A 71 -16.90 2.46 9.28
N ALA A 72 -17.10 2.78 8.00
CA ALA A 72 -16.49 2.06 6.88
C ALA A 72 -15.07 2.55 6.55
N LEU A 73 -14.63 3.69 7.09
CA LEU A 73 -13.28 4.21 6.87
C LEU A 73 -12.22 3.20 7.32
N SER A 74 -11.29 2.91 6.41
CA SER A 74 -10.16 2.02 6.68
C SER A 74 -8.86 2.60 6.10
N PRO A 75 -7.76 2.63 6.88
CA PRO A 75 -6.46 3.01 6.36
C PRO A 75 -5.80 1.90 5.52
N LEU A 76 -6.47 0.75 5.32
CA LEU A 76 -5.94 -0.39 4.56
C LEU A 76 -6.22 -0.30 3.05
N ILE A 77 -6.51 0.89 2.53
CA ILE A 77 -6.72 1.12 1.10
C ILE A 77 -5.38 1.24 0.36
N TYR A 78 -5.17 0.46 -0.70
CA TYR A 78 -3.91 0.48 -1.48
C TYR A 78 -4.13 0.70 -2.98
N SER A 79 -5.38 0.77 -3.44
CA SER A 79 -5.73 0.98 -4.86
C SER A 79 -5.17 2.27 -5.47
N HIS A 80 -4.84 3.26 -4.63
CA HIS A 80 -4.27 4.54 -5.05
C HIS A 80 -2.74 4.54 -5.09
N ILE A 81 -2.09 3.43 -4.77
CA ILE A 81 -0.64 3.29 -4.75
C ILE A 81 -0.22 2.61 -6.05
N ASN A 82 0.78 3.17 -6.73
CA ASN A 82 1.42 2.53 -7.86
C ASN A 82 2.69 1.80 -7.37
N PRO A 83 2.72 0.45 -7.36
CA PRO A 83 3.85 -0.30 -6.83
C PRO A 83 5.08 -0.25 -7.75
N TYR A 84 4.88 0.11 -9.02
CA TYR A 84 5.95 0.21 -10.02
C TYR A 84 6.65 1.58 -10.02
N GLY A 85 6.14 2.53 -9.24
CA GLY A 85 6.61 3.92 -9.29
C GLY A 85 6.26 4.63 -10.60
N GLU A 86 6.75 5.84 -10.76
CA GLU A 86 6.54 6.65 -11.96
C GLU A 86 7.58 6.29 -13.01
N PHE A 87 7.12 5.82 -14.18
CA PHE A 87 7.98 5.47 -15.31
C PHE A 87 7.84 6.53 -16.39
N ASN A 88 8.74 7.52 -16.38
CA ASN A 88 8.80 8.51 -17.45
C ASN A 88 9.56 7.94 -18.65
N VAL A 89 8.81 7.30 -19.56
CA VAL A 89 9.36 6.77 -20.80
C VAL A 89 9.55 7.91 -21.80
N ASP A 90 10.80 8.34 -21.98
CA ASP A 90 11.18 9.18 -23.11
C ASP A 90 11.40 8.29 -24.36
N LEU A 91 10.41 8.26 -25.24
CA LEU A 91 10.47 7.49 -26.50
C LEU A 91 11.51 8.04 -27.49
N THR A 92 12.06 9.23 -27.24
CA THR A 92 13.15 9.81 -28.04
C THR A 92 14.53 9.44 -27.50
N GLN A 93 14.61 8.93 -26.26
CA GLN A 93 15.85 8.50 -25.63
C GLN A 93 16.08 7.01 -25.92
N ARG A 94 17.12 6.70 -26.70
CA ARG A 94 17.55 5.33 -26.97
C ARG A 94 18.35 4.80 -25.77
N LEU A 95 17.99 3.62 -25.28
CA LEU A 95 18.76 2.95 -24.22
C LEU A 95 20.21 2.73 -24.69
N ALA A 96 21.18 3.07 -23.84
CA ALA A 96 22.57 2.69 -24.05
C ALA A 96 22.68 1.18 -23.81
N LEU A 97 22.96 0.43 -24.86
CA LEU A 97 23.30 -1.00 -24.80
C LEU A 97 24.79 -1.16 -24.48
#